data_AF-A0A517X2V3-F1
#
_entry.id   AF-A0A517X2V3-F1
#
_cell.length_a   1.000
_cell.length_b   1.000
_cell.length_c   1.000
_cell.angle_alpha   90.00
_cell.angle_beta   90.00
_cell.angle_gamma   90.00
#
_symmetry.space_group_name_H-M   'P 1'
#
loop_
_entity.id
_entity.type
_entity.pdbx_description
1 polymer ?
#
loop_
_entity_poly.entity_id
_entity_poly.type
_entity_poly.pdbx_seq_one_letter_code
_entity_poly.pdbx_strand_id
1 'polypeptide(L)'
;MNGPNSYLSIPFLLFAIVVLAVGCEESGTPAVTTDMHEDFDHTHKHAHGEGSEHEHEHQDGFEGSHTHPHSHSHRHGEPLFGGKITSIGHSHHKGGETHYHGEVMPVMDGVITFHLLTESSDGKSKSYPVEEKEIVSLINEVNGEPIRASELVFASQNDKSPSSTFVATIPDKFSESQKLLIVIPKITLGGERLNFSFTVDQNNESKENKESQTTDSEPDSTQPEKAK
;
A
#
# COMPACT_ATOMS: atom_id res chain seq x y z
N MET A 1 58.73 -53.58 -32.36
CA MET A 1 59.02 -53.27 -30.95
C MET A 1 57.90 -52.41 -30.42
N ASN A 2 57.21 -52.91 -29.38
CA ASN A 2 56.49 -52.26 -28.27
C ASN A 2 55.66 -50.98 -28.59
N GLY A 3 54.35 -50.86 -28.34
CA GLY A 3 53.35 -51.66 -27.63
C GLY A 3 52.00 -50.92 -27.72
N PRO A 4 50.88 -51.50 -27.25
CA PRO A 4 49.55 -50.91 -27.39
C PRO A 4 49.25 -49.88 -26.29
N ASN A 5 48.69 -48.74 -26.67
CA ASN A 5 48.09 -47.78 -25.73
C ASN A 5 46.68 -48.26 -25.35
N SER A 6 46.57 -48.76 -24.13
CA SER A 6 45.31 -49.03 -23.45
C SER A 6 44.68 -47.72 -22.99
N TYR A 7 43.53 -47.35 -23.56
CA TYR A 7 42.65 -46.34 -22.96
C TYR A 7 41.37 -46.99 -22.45
N LEU A 8 41.35 -47.06 -21.13
CA LEU A 8 40.24 -47.27 -20.23
C LEU A 8 39.23 -46.12 -20.41
N SER A 9 37.98 -46.40 -20.78
CA SER A 9 36.90 -45.41 -20.65
C SER A 9 35.54 -46.08 -20.43
N ILE A 10 35.22 -46.23 -19.15
CA ILE A 10 33.94 -45.95 -18.46
C ILE A 10 32.64 -46.43 -19.15
N PRO A 11 31.86 -47.32 -18.50
CA PRO A 11 30.58 -47.77 -19.02
C PRO A 11 29.55 -46.64 -18.99
N PHE A 12 28.89 -46.42 -20.13
CA PHE A 12 27.70 -45.58 -20.28
C PHE A 12 26.58 -46.13 -19.40
N LEU A 13 26.33 -45.46 -18.27
CA LEU A 13 25.20 -45.72 -17.40
C LEU A 13 24.01 -44.91 -17.92
N LEU A 14 23.20 -45.55 -18.77
CA LEU A 14 21.92 -45.03 -19.25
C LEU A 14 20.92 -45.00 -18.08
N PHE A 15 20.79 -43.84 -17.42
CA PHE A 15 19.64 -43.56 -16.57
C PHE A 15 18.43 -43.26 -17.46
N ALA A 16 17.53 -44.24 -17.55
CA ALA A 16 16.19 -44.04 -18.08
C ALA A 16 15.36 -43.28 -17.04
N ILE A 17 15.08 -42.00 -17.30
CA ILE A 17 14.11 -41.21 -16.52
C ILE A 17 12.72 -41.59 -17.02
N VAL A 18 12.02 -42.38 -16.23
CA VAL A 18 10.59 -42.64 -16.40
C VAL A 18 9.83 -41.44 -15.83
N VAL A 19 9.29 -40.61 -16.72
CA VAL A 19 8.32 -39.56 -16.38
C VAL A 19 6.97 -40.23 -16.18
N LEU A 20 6.56 -40.41 -14.92
CA LEU A 20 5.18 -40.74 -14.59
C LEU A 20 4.40 -39.45 -14.33
N ALA A 21 3.65 -39.05 -15.35
CA ALA A 21 2.56 -38.10 -15.26
C ALA A 21 1.33 -38.80 -14.66
N VAL A 22 0.95 -38.40 -13.45
CA VAL A 22 -0.39 -38.53 -12.84
C VAL A 22 -0.46 -37.32 -11.90
N GLY A 23 -1.30 -36.30 -12.05
CA GLY A 23 -2.69 -36.32 -12.47
C GLY A 23 -3.51 -35.92 -11.23
N CYS A 24 -4.07 -34.71 -11.25
CA CYS A 24 -5.35 -34.26 -10.67
C CYS A 24 -5.31 -32.75 -10.46
N GLU A 25 -5.96 -32.06 -11.40
CA GLU A 25 -6.52 -30.74 -11.20
C GLU A 25 -7.51 -30.82 -10.02
N GLU A 26 -7.26 -30.03 -8.97
CA GLU A 26 -8.34 -29.57 -8.10
C GLU A 26 -8.32 -28.06 -8.13
N SER A 27 -9.22 -27.55 -8.97
CA SER A 27 -9.73 -26.20 -9.00
C SER A 27 -10.13 -25.76 -7.59
N GLY A 28 -9.27 -24.96 -6.99
CA GLY A 28 -9.54 -24.27 -5.73
C GLY A 28 -8.78 -22.97 -5.72
N THR A 29 -8.97 -22.12 -6.73
CA THR A 29 -8.64 -20.71 -6.57
C THR A 29 -9.40 -20.23 -5.33
N PRO A 30 -8.76 -19.82 -4.23
CA PRO A 30 -9.47 -18.99 -3.28
C PRO A 30 -9.92 -17.79 -4.09
N ALA A 31 -11.23 -17.66 -4.30
CA ALA A 31 -11.81 -16.43 -4.74
C ALA A 31 -11.47 -15.42 -3.64
N VAL A 32 -10.35 -14.71 -3.82
CA VAL A 32 -10.04 -13.55 -3.01
C VAL A 32 -11.04 -12.51 -3.47
N THR A 33 -12.17 -12.48 -2.77
CA THR A 33 -13.12 -11.38 -2.86
C THR A 33 -12.40 -10.18 -2.27
N THR A 34 -11.72 -9.39 -3.11
CA THR A 34 -11.21 -8.07 -2.69
C THR A 34 -12.36 -7.06 -2.65
N ASP A 35 -13.49 -7.46 -2.08
CA ASP A 35 -14.54 -6.55 -1.66
C ASP A 35 -14.16 -6.03 -0.28
N MET A 36 -13.12 -5.20 -0.24
CA MET A 36 -12.73 -4.43 0.94
C MET A 36 -12.80 -2.93 0.63
N HIS A 37 -13.72 -2.53 -0.27
CA HIS A 37 -14.03 -1.13 -0.53
C HIS A 37 -15.38 -0.69 0.05
N GLU A 38 -16.19 -1.60 0.60
CA GLU A 38 -17.41 -1.23 1.34
C GLU A 38 -17.22 -1.23 2.88
N ASP A 39 -16.01 -1.54 3.37
CA ASP A 39 -15.73 -1.59 4.81
C ASP A 39 -15.26 -0.27 5.43
N PHE A 40 -15.37 0.84 4.70
CA PHE A 40 -15.01 2.18 5.21
C PHE A 40 -16.23 3.08 5.50
N ASP A 41 -17.46 2.59 5.32
CA ASP A 41 -18.70 3.30 5.68
C ASP A 41 -19.87 2.33 5.95
N HIS A 42 -19.74 1.37 6.86
CA HIS A 42 -20.93 0.64 7.36
C HIS A 42 -21.54 1.37 8.55
N THR A 43 -22.72 1.93 8.31
CA THR A 43 -23.66 2.30 9.38
C THR A 43 -24.34 1.03 9.86
N HIS A 44 -24.04 0.56 11.08
CA HIS A 44 -24.88 -0.45 11.70
C HIS A 44 -26.24 0.17 12.05
N LYS A 45 -27.27 -0.08 11.26
CA LYS A 45 -28.65 0.04 11.74
C LYS A 45 -28.92 -1.16 12.64
N HIS A 46 -29.08 -0.94 13.94
CA HIS A 46 -29.78 -1.90 14.77
C HIS A 46 -31.22 -1.99 14.26
N ALA A 47 -31.54 -3.08 13.56
CA ALA A 47 -32.93 -3.48 13.42
C ALA A 47 -33.38 -3.99 14.80
N HIS A 48 -34.17 -3.20 15.51
CA HIS A 48 -34.99 -3.75 16.58
C HIS A 48 -36.04 -4.64 15.91
N GLY A 49 -35.75 -5.94 15.87
CA GLY A 49 -36.79 -6.93 15.64
C GLY A 49 -37.82 -6.80 16.75
N GLU A 50 -39.04 -6.45 16.35
CA GLU A 50 -40.24 -6.56 17.18
C GLU A 50 -40.36 -7.98 17.73
N GLY A 51 -40.77 -8.11 18.99
CA GLY A 51 -41.30 -9.38 19.50
C GLY A 51 -40.76 -9.82 20.86
N SER A 52 -40.92 -9.00 21.89
CA SER A 52 -41.15 -9.47 23.25
C SER A 52 -41.82 -8.35 24.03
N GLU A 53 -43.14 -8.45 24.11
CA GLU A 53 -44.01 -7.61 24.92
C GLU A 53 -43.54 -7.61 26.38
N HIS A 54 -42.95 -6.51 26.81
CA HIS A 54 -42.99 -6.10 28.20
C HIS A 54 -43.56 -4.69 28.23
N GLU A 55 -44.86 -4.62 28.53
CA GLU A 55 -45.55 -3.37 28.85
C GLU A 55 -44.82 -2.69 30.01
N HIS A 56 -44.12 -1.61 29.69
CA HIS A 56 -43.78 -0.59 30.68
C HIS A 56 -44.44 0.71 30.23
N GLU A 57 -45.49 1.03 30.96
CA GLU A 57 -46.23 2.28 30.95
C GLU A 57 -45.25 3.47 30.86
N HIS A 58 -45.29 4.20 29.75
CA HIS A 58 -44.50 5.41 29.57
C HIS A 58 -45.12 6.52 30.42
N GLN A 59 -44.52 6.81 31.58
CA GLN A 59 -44.64 8.15 32.13
C GLN A 59 -43.76 9.08 31.30
N ASP A 60 -44.43 9.98 30.57
CA ASP A 60 -43.85 11.08 29.81
C ASP A 60 -42.92 11.91 30.72
N GLY A 61 -41.61 11.68 30.60
CA GLY A 61 -40.66 12.38 31.46
C GLY A 61 -39.18 12.06 31.29
N PHE A 62 -38.71 11.64 30.10
CA PHE A 62 -37.27 11.46 29.88
C PHE A 62 -36.73 12.39 28.78
N GLU A 63 -36.26 13.57 29.22
CA GLU A 63 -35.23 14.34 28.52
C GLU A 63 -33.93 13.53 28.49
N GLY A 64 -33.80 12.65 27.52
CA GLY A 64 -32.62 11.79 27.37
C GLY A 64 -32.43 11.34 25.94
N SER A 65 -32.42 12.29 25.01
CA SER A 65 -31.79 12.07 23.71
C SER A 65 -30.28 12.01 23.94
N HIS A 66 -29.78 10.82 24.25
CA HIS A 66 -28.35 10.56 24.21
C HIS A 66 -27.90 10.66 22.75
N THR A 67 -27.43 11.84 22.38
CA THR A 67 -26.67 12.06 21.16
C THR A 67 -25.33 11.38 21.38
N HIS A 68 -25.18 10.14 20.90
CA HIS A 68 -23.85 9.56 20.77
C HIS A 68 -23.19 10.19 19.54
N PRO A 69 -22.05 10.88 19.67
CA PRO A 69 -21.28 11.29 18.51
C PRO A 69 -20.82 10.02 17.78
N HIS A 70 -21.36 9.81 16.59
CA HIS A 70 -20.92 8.76 15.67
C HIS A 70 -19.70 9.24 14.88
N SER A 71 -18.86 8.25 14.53
CA SER A 71 -17.59 8.34 13.81
C SER A 71 -16.38 8.76 14.66
N HIS A 72 -15.63 7.76 15.10
CA HIS A 72 -14.20 7.97 15.27
C HIS A 72 -13.65 8.12 13.85
N SER A 73 -13.51 9.36 13.36
CA SER A 73 -12.45 9.62 12.40
C SER A 73 -11.17 9.18 13.12
N HIS A 74 -10.64 8.00 12.81
CA HIS A 74 -9.34 7.60 13.30
C HIS A 74 -8.37 8.63 12.74
N ARG A 75 -8.06 9.62 13.57
CA ARG A 75 -7.23 10.75 13.19
C ARG A 75 -5.82 10.19 13.17
N HIS A 76 -5.42 9.68 12.01
CA HIS A 76 -4.04 9.31 11.78
C HIS A 76 -3.15 10.52 12.11
N GLY A 77 -1.99 10.24 12.71
CA GLY A 77 -0.97 11.26 12.85
C GLY A 77 -0.65 11.91 11.50
N GLU A 78 -0.20 13.17 11.54
CA GLU A 78 0.19 13.86 10.32
C GLU A 78 1.32 13.09 9.59
N PRO A 79 1.37 13.14 8.24
CA PRO A 79 2.44 12.53 7.47
C PRO A 79 3.81 13.11 7.88
N LEU A 80 4.83 12.25 8.05
CA LEU A 80 6.19 12.67 8.42
C LEU A 80 7.02 13.10 7.22
N PHE A 81 6.72 12.54 6.05
CA PHE A 81 7.49 12.68 4.81
C PHE A 81 6.74 13.48 3.74
N GLY A 82 5.48 13.89 4.01
CA GLY A 82 4.62 14.63 3.08
C GLY A 82 3.85 13.74 2.10
N GLY A 83 3.80 12.43 2.36
CA GLY A 83 3.04 11.46 1.58
C GLY A 83 1.59 11.31 2.03
N LYS A 84 0.89 10.35 1.41
CA LYS A 84 -0.46 9.95 1.79
C LYS A 84 -0.41 8.81 2.81
N ILE A 85 -1.13 8.96 3.92
CA ILE A 85 -1.26 7.90 4.93
C ILE A 85 -2.28 6.85 4.49
N THR A 86 -1.91 5.58 4.63
CA THR A 86 -2.73 4.40 4.47
C THR A 86 -2.64 3.54 5.74
N SER A 87 -3.77 3.11 6.28
CA SER A 87 -3.80 2.20 7.43
C SER A 87 -3.38 0.79 7.04
N ILE A 88 -2.51 0.18 7.85
CA ILE A 88 -2.10 -1.22 7.70
C ILE A 88 -2.88 -2.11 8.67
N GLY A 89 -3.07 -1.66 9.90
CA GLY A 89 -3.72 -2.42 10.96
C GLY A 89 -3.08 -2.12 12.31
N HIS A 90 -3.26 -3.03 13.26
CA HIS A 90 -2.73 -2.86 14.62
C HIS A 90 -2.36 -4.22 15.23
N SER A 91 -1.50 -4.20 16.25
CA SER A 91 -1.15 -5.37 17.06
C SER A 91 -1.62 -5.16 18.50
N HIS A 92 -2.09 -6.23 19.14
CA HIS A 92 -2.54 -6.20 20.53
C HIS A 92 -1.41 -6.65 21.46
N HIS A 93 -1.24 -5.95 22.57
CA HIS A 93 -0.28 -6.32 23.61
C HIS A 93 -0.80 -5.96 25.00
N LYS A 94 -0.15 -6.45 26.06
CA LYS A 94 -0.60 -6.24 27.46
C LYS A 94 -0.81 -4.78 27.84
N GLY A 95 -0.11 -3.85 27.18
CA GLY A 95 -0.20 -2.40 27.43
C GLY A 95 -1.16 -1.63 26.51
N GLY A 96 -2.00 -2.30 25.72
CA GLY A 96 -2.89 -1.67 24.74
C GLY A 96 -2.68 -2.18 23.31
N GLU A 97 -2.91 -1.32 22.33
CA GLU A 97 -2.70 -1.62 20.92
C GLU A 97 -1.68 -0.65 20.31
N THR A 98 -0.94 -1.14 19.31
CA THR A 98 -0.06 -0.32 18.47
C THR A 98 -0.64 -0.29 17.07
N HIS A 99 -0.94 0.90 16.55
CA HIS A 99 -1.42 1.10 15.18
C HIS A 99 -0.24 1.28 14.22
N TYR A 100 -0.42 0.77 13.00
CA TYR A 100 0.57 0.81 11.93
C TYR A 100 -0.02 1.44 10.67
N HIS A 101 0.79 2.26 10.01
CA HIS A 101 0.43 2.95 8.79
C HIS A 101 1.57 2.88 7.77
N GLY A 102 1.23 2.97 6.49
CA GLY A 102 2.15 3.25 5.40
C GLY A 102 1.97 4.70 4.96
N GLU A 103 3.04 5.47 4.92
CA GLU A 103 3.06 6.77 4.25
C GLU A 103 3.61 6.61 2.84
N VAL A 104 2.72 6.72 1.85
CA VAL A 104 3.02 6.50 0.44
C VAL A 104 3.40 7.83 -0.20
N MET A 105 4.60 7.91 -0.76
CA MET A 105 5.08 9.08 -1.45
C MET A 105 4.48 9.19 -2.86
N PRO A 106 4.37 10.40 -3.43
CA PRO A 106 4.16 10.55 -4.86
C PRO A 106 5.17 9.72 -5.65
N VAL A 107 4.72 9.14 -6.77
CA VAL A 107 5.62 8.42 -7.68
C VAL A 107 6.57 9.43 -8.31
N MET A 108 7.86 9.15 -8.24
CA MET A 108 8.93 9.97 -8.81
C MET A 108 9.83 9.09 -9.67
N ASP A 109 10.09 9.48 -10.92
CA ASP A 109 10.95 8.74 -11.86
C ASP A 109 10.57 7.25 -12.00
N GLY A 110 9.27 6.93 -11.97
CA GLY A 110 8.77 5.56 -12.02
C GLY A 110 9.05 4.72 -10.76
N VAL A 111 9.42 5.35 -9.65
CA VAL A 111 9.71 4.70 -8.37
C VAL A 111 8.58 4.96 -7.37
N ILE A 112 8.08 3.88 -6.77
CA ILE A 112 7.15 3.95 -5.64
C ILE A 112 7.97 3.87 -4.36
N THR A 113 7.73 4.81 -3.45
CA THR A 113 8.32 4.79 -2.11
C THR A 113 7.21 4.81 -1.06
N PHE A 114 7.35 3.98 -0.04
CA PHE A 114 6.54 4.14 1.17
C PHE A 114 7.38 4.01 2.45
N HIS A 115 6.88 4.64 3.51
CA HIS A 115 7.47 4.58 4.84
C HIS A 115 6.52 3.86 5.81
N LEU A 116 7.05 2.91 6.58
CA LEU A 116 6.34 2.28 7.68
C LEU A 116 6.32 3.22 8.89
N LEU A 117 5.12 3.44 9.42
CA LEU A 117 4.85 4.32 10.54
C LEU A 117 4.07 3.61 11.64
N THR A 118 4.20 4.14 12.84
CA THR A 118 3.34 3.86 13.99
C THR A 118 2.92 5.16 14.67
N GLU A 119 2.03 5.09 15.64
CA GLU A 119 1.50 6.24 16.38
C GLU A 119 1.96 6.19 17.84
N SER A 120 2.41 7.33 18.38
CA SER A 120 2.63 7.45 19.83
C SER A 120 1.33 7.68 20.59
N SER A 121 1.37 7.51 21.91
CA SER A 121 0.22 7.72 22.79
C SER A 121 -0.39 9.14 22.74
N ASP A 122 0.33 10.13 22.20
CA ASP A 122 -0.14 11.50 21.97
C ASP A 122 -0.68 11.73 20.54
N GLY A 123 -0.81 10.68 19.75
CA GLY A 123 -1.41 10.70 18.42
C GLY A 123 -0.48 11.10 17.29
N LYS A 124 0.84 11.11 17.51
CA LYS A 124 1.82 11.54 16.51
C LYS A 124 2.44 10.36 15.77
N SER A 125 2.60 10.53 14.46
CA SER A 125 3.32 9.59 13.62
C SER A 125 4.79 9.47 14.02
N LYS A 126 5.32 8.25 13.97
CA LYS A 126 6.72 7.91 14.18
C LYS A 126 7.13 6.85 13.17
N SER A 127 8.35 6.93 12.63
CA SER A 127 8.89 5.86 11.79
C SER A 127 8.96 4.55 12.56
N TYR A 128 8.57 3.45 11.91
CA TYR A 128 8.59 2.11 12.45
C TYR A 128 9.55 1.23 11.63
N PRO A 129 10.85 1.17 12.00
CA PRO A 129 11.83 0.40 11.25
C PRO A 129 11.69 -1.10 11.54
N VAL A 130 11.82 -1.91 10.49
CA VAL A 130 11.70 -3.38 10.54
C VAL A 130 12.95 -4.04 9.97
N GLU A 131 13.19 -5.30 10.30
CA GLU A 131 14.40 -6.05 9.85
C GLU A 131 14.25 -6.64 8.45
N GLU A 132 13.04 -6.66 7.90
CA GLU A 132 12.74 -7.09 6.55
C GLU A 132 13.46 -6.20 5.53
N LYS A 133 14.28 -6.83 4.69
CA LYS A 133 14.97 -6.14 3.58
C LYS A 133 14.11 -6.03 2.32
N GLU A 134 13.14 -6.93 2.17
CA GLU A 134 12.28 -7.01 1.01
C GLU A 134 10.84 -7.28 1.42
N ILE A 135 9.90 -6.61 0.76
CA ILE A 135 8.46 -6.81 0.91
C ILE A 135 7.89 -7.15 -0.45
N VAL A 136 7.34 -8.35 -0.58
CA VAL A 136 6.67 -8.81 -1.81
C VAL A 136 5.27 -8.21 -1.88
N SER A 137 4.94 -7.68 -3.04
CA SER A 137 3.65 -7.08 -3.35
C SER A 137 3.17 -7.48 -4.74
N LEU A 138 1.91 -7.16 -5.04
CA LEU A 138 1.31 -7.28 -6.36
C LEU A 138 0.97 -5.89 -6.88
N ILE A 139 1.23 -5.65 -8.16
CA ILE A 139 0.90 -4.42 -8.88
C ILE A 139 -0.09 -4.73 -10.00
N ASN A 140 -1.11 -3.88 -10.15
CA ASN A 140 -2.05 -3.91 -11.26
C ASN A 140 -2.52 -2.48 -11.61
N GLU A 141 -3.09 -2.30 -12.80
CA GLU A 141 -3.81 -1.05 -13.14
C GLU A 141 -5.10 -0.97 -12.33
N VAL A 142 -5.47 0.24 -11.88
CA VAL A 142 -6.79 0.44 -11.28
C VAL A 142 -7.85 0.26 -12.37
N ASN A 143 -8.79 -0.67 -12.13
CA ASN A 143 -9.78 -1.17 -13.10
C ASN A 143 -9.21 -2.07 -14.23
N GLY A 144 -7.94 -2.46 -14.14
CA GLY A 144 -7.39 -3.50 -14.99
C GLY A 144 -7.91 -4.89 -14.61
N GLU A 145 -7.99 -5.80 -15.57
CA GLU A 145 -8.32 -7.21 -15.33
C GLU A 145 -7.39 -7.81 -14.25
N PRO A 146 -7.92 -8.42 -13.16
CA PRO A 146 -7.11 -8.99 -12.07
C PRO A 146 -6.06 -10.01 -12.52
N ILE A 147 -6.31 -10.70 -13.64
CA ILE A 147 -5.42 -11.69 -14.27
C ILE A 147 -4.09 -11.06 -14.73
N ARG A 148 -3.98 -9.72 -14.77
CA ARG A 148 -2.77 -8.97 -15.16
C ARG A 148 -1.91 -8.54 -13.97
N ALA A 149 -2.29 -8.88 -12.74
CA ALA A 149 -1.49 -8.59 -11.56
C ALA A 149 -0.08 -9.21 -11.70
N SER A 150 0.91 -8.45 -11.27
CA SER A 150 2.32 -8.84 -11.40
C SER A 150 3.03 -8.68 -10.07
N GLU A 151 4.05 -9.48 -9.82
CA GLU A 151 4.86 -9.32 -8.63
C GLU A 151 5.68 -8.03 -8.70
N LEU A 152 5.74 -7.31 -7.58
CA LEU A 152 6.56 -6.13 -7.37
C LEU A 152 7.25 -6.28 -6.01
N VAL A 153 8.56 -6.21 -5.98
CA VAL A 153 9.35 -6.35 -4.74
C VAL A 153 9.83 -4.97 -4.30
N PHE A 154 9.44 -4.58 -3.09
CA PHE A 154 9.97 -3.40 -2.45
C PHE A 154 11.23 -3.73 -1.66
N ALA A 155 12.35 -3.10 -1.98
CA ALA A 155 13.60 -3.25 -1.24
C ALA A 155 13.74 -2.14 -0.19
N SER A 156 14.37 -2.44 0.93
CA SER A 156 14.78 -1.45 1.94
C SER A 156 15.71 -0.42 1.30
N GLN A 157 15.48 0.86 1.57
CA GLN A 157 16.29 1.91 0.94
C GLN A 157 17.76 1.82 1.37
N ASN A 158 18.66 1.73 0.39
CA ASN A 158 20.12 1.57 0.58
C ASN A 158 20.52 0.28 1.32
N ASP A 159 19.74 -0.81 1.20
CA ASP A 159 20.00 -2.11 1.83
C ASP A 159 20.17 -2.04 3.36
N LYS A 160 19.58 -1.02 4.00
CA LYS A 160 19.66 -0.81 5.44
C LYS A 160 18.70 -1.75 6.16
N SER A 161 19.20 -2.36 7.24
CA SER A 161 18.39 -3.08 8.23
C SER A 161 18.78 -2.61 9.64
N PRO A 162 17.83 -2.21 10.48
CA PRO A 162 16.40 -2.11 10.18
C PRO A 162 16.07 -0.87 9.32
N SER A 163 14.99 -0.93 8.54
CA SER A 163 14.50 0.19 7.69
C SER A 163 13.02 0.42 7.87
N SER A 164 12.61 1.68 7.82
CA SER A 164 11.20 2.05 7.65
C SER A 164 10.87 2.42 6.20
N THR A 165 11.86 2.61 5.34
CA THR A 165 11.68 3.06 3.96
C THR A 165 11.85 1.92 2.98
N PHE A 166 10.89 1.78 2.08
CA PHE A 166 10.81 0.72 1.08
C PHE A 166 10.55 1.31 -0.30
N VAL A 167 11.32 0.86 -1.29
CA VAL A 167 11.30 1.39 -2.65
C VAL A 167 11.15 0.28 -3.68
N ALA A 168 10.37 0.53 -4.73
CA ALA A 168 10.23 -0.37 -5.87
C ALA A 168 10.13 0.40 -7.18
N THR A 169 10.72 -0.12 -8.24
CA THR A 169 10.59 0.42 -9.59
C THR A 169 9.36 -0.17 -10.27
N ILE A 170 8.52 0.68 -10.86
CA ILE A 170 7.35 0.27 -11.62
C ILE A 170 7.82 -0.49 -12.88
N PRO A 171 7.34 -1.72 -13.12
CA PRO A 171 7.70 -2.46 -14.32
C PRO A 171 7.22 -1.77 -15.61
N ASP A 172 8.02 -1.79 -16.67
CA ASP A 172 7.76 -1.10 -17.95
C ASP A 172 6.36 -1.33 -18.53
N LYS A 173 5.78 -2.51 -18.33
CA LYS A 173 4.42 -2.81 -18.81
C LYS A 173 3.31 -1.97 -18.17
N PHE A 174 3.64 -1.25 -17.10
CA PHE A 174 2.75 -0.33 -16.40
C PHE A 174 3.16 1.14 -16.60
N SER A 175 4.14 1.46 -17.48
CA SER A 175 4.62 2.84 -17.67
C SER A 175 3.54 3.80 -18.16
N GLU A 176 2.55 3.28 -18.89
CA GLU A 176 1.45 4.07 -19.45
C GLU A 176 0.22 4.10 -18.52
N SER A 177 0.27 3.38 -17.40
CA SER A 177 -0.85 3.25 -16.48
C SER A 177 -1.00 4.52 -15.64
N GLN A 178 -2.10 5.23 -15.77
CA GLN A 178 -2.32 6.48 -15.02
C GLN A 178 -2.37 6.26 -13.51
N LYS A 179 -2.97 5.14 -13.08
CA LYS A 179 -3.19 4.81 -11.69
C LYS A 179 -2.98 3.31 -11.45
N LEU A 180 -2.22 3.00 -10.42
CA LEU A 180 -1.86 1.65 -10.04
C LEU A 180 -2.45 1.29 -8.68
N LEU A 181 -2.82 0.02 -8.52
CA LEU A 181 -3.15 -0.61 -7.25
C LEU A 181 -1.96 -1.50 -6.84
N ILE A 182 -1.48 -1.28 -5.63
CA ILE A 182 -0.44 -2.08 -4.99
C ILE A 182 -1.09 -2.84 -3.84
N VAL A 183 -0.89 -4.16 -3.80
CA VAL A 183 -1.38 -5.03 -2.74
C VAL A 183 -0.19 -5.71 -2.06
N ILE A 184 -0.04 -5.52 -0.76
CA ILE A 184 0.94 -6.20 0.07
C ILE A 184 0.18 -7.29 0.85
N PRO A 185 0.22 -8.55 0.39
CA PRO A 185 -0.59 -9.63 0.98
C PRO A 185 -0.05 -10.09 2.34
N LYS A 186 1.18 -9.73 2.67
CA LYS A 186 1.83 -10.14 3.92
C LYS A 186 2.92 -9.15 4.32
N ILE A 187 2.82 -8.65 5.54
CA ILE A 187 3.89 -7.97 6.28
C ILE A 187 3.79 -8.38 7.76
N THR A 188 4.90 -8.40 8.49
CA THR A 188 4.91 -8.71 9.93
C THR A 188 5.21 -7.44 10.71
N LEU A 189 4.29 -6.94 11.52
CA LEU A 189 4.47 -5.74 12.36
C LEU A 189 4.00 -6.06 13.79
N GLY A 190 4.80 -5.71 14.80
CA GLY A 190 4.50 -6.04 16.19
C GLY A 190 4.36 -7.54 16.48
N GLY A 191 4.91 -8.42 15.63
CA GLY A 191 4.73 -9.87 15.71
C GLY A 191 3.43 -10.38 15.06
N GLU A 192 2.58 -9.48 14.55
CA GLU A 192 1.33 -9.83 13.87
C GLU A 192 1.49 -9.84 12.35
N ARG A 193 0.82 -10.78 11.69
CA ARG A 193 0.78 -10.85 10.23
C ARG A 193 -0.36 -9.95 9.72
N LEU A 194 0.00 -8.88 9.02
CA LEU A 194 -0.92 -7.92 8.44
C LEU A 194 -0.87 -7.95 6.91
N ASN A 195 -1.83 -7.30 6.28
CA ASN A 195 -1.90 -7.05 4.85
C ASN A 195 -2.46 -5.65 4.62
N PHE A 196 -2.09 -5.01 3.51
CA PHE A 196 -2.65 -3.72 3.15
C PHE A 196 -2.51 -3.47 1.65
N SER A 197 -3.24 -2.49 1.16
CA SER A 197 -3.15 -2.05 -0.23
C SER A 197 -3.24 -0.54 -0.31
N PHE A 198 -2.71 0.03 -1.39
CA PHE A 198 -2.80 1.45 -1.67
C PHE A 198 -2.78 1.68 -3.17
N THR A 199 -3.25 2.87 -3.58
CA THR A 199 -3.18 3.30 -4.97
C THR A 199 -2.18 4.42 -5.13
N VAL A 200 -1.49 4.46 -6.26
CA VAL A 200 -0.62 5.58 -6.65
C VAL A 200 -1.01 6.09 -8.02
N ASP A 201 -0.89 7.41 -8.21
CA ASP A 201 -1.06 8.06 -9.50
C ASP A 201 0.33 8.30 -10.10
N GLN A 202 0.56 7.89 -11.36
CA GLN A 202 1.86 8.07 -12.03
C GLN A 202 2.05 9.49 -12.59
N ASN A 203 0.96 10.23 -12.83
CA ASN A 203 0.99 11.52 -13.54
C ASN A 203 1.13 12.75 -12.62
N ASN A 204 1.62 12.58 -11.39
CA ASN A 204 1.68 13.69 -10.42
C ASN A 204 2.95 14.57 -10.54
N GLU A 205 3.82 14.33 -11.51
CA GLU A 205 5.07 15.10 -11.66
C GLU A 205 4.92 16.53 -12.23
N SER A 206 3.72 17.06 -12.46
CA SER A 206 3.62 18.41 -13.06
C SER A 206 2.27 19.11 -12.89
N LYS A 207 1.88 19.46 -11.66
CA LYS A 207 0.83 20.48 -11.42
C LYS A 207 1.13 21.54 -10.36
N GLU A 208 2.35 21.63 -9.85
CA GLU A 208 2.80 22.78 -9.06
C GLU A 208 4.01 23.42 -9.76
N ASN A 209 3.90 24.71 -10.10
CA ASN A 209 4.87 25.60 -10.78
C ASN A 209 4.70 25.90 -12.28
N LYS A 210 3.47 26.06 -12.78
CA LYS A 210 3.22 26.96 -13.93
C LYS A 210 1.88 27.69 -13.82
N GLU A 211 1.72 28.55 -12.82
CA GLU A 211 0.79 29.68 -12.92
C GLU A 211 1.04 30.73 -11.82
N SER A 212 2.00 31.62 -12.07
CA SER A 212 1.92 33.05 -11.72
C SER A 212 3.26 33.71 -12.02
N GLN A 213 3.43 34.14 -13.27
CA GLN A 213 4.11 35.39 -13.60
C GLN A 213 3.90 35.64 -15.10
N THR A 214 2.71 36.14 -15.42
CA THR A 214 2.52 36.94 -16.63
C THR A 214 2.25 38.37 -16.15
N THR A 215 3.32 39.16 -16.10
CA THR A 215 3.26 40.61 -16.13
C THR A 215 4.25 41.05 -17.20
N ASP A 216 3.78 41.00 -18.44
CA ASP A 216 4.32 41.82 -19.51
C ASP A 216 3.81 43.25 -19.30
N SER A 217 4.75 44.20 -19.17
CA SER A 217 4.65 45.57 -19.66
C SER A 217 6.04 46.22 -19.57
N GLU A 218 6.83 45.92 -20.60
CA GLU A 218 7.68 46.82 -21.40
C GLU A 218 8.31 48.09 -20.76
N PRO A 219 9.63 48.32 -20.97
CA PRO A 219 10.31 49.57 -20.66
C PRO A 219 10.36 50.50 -21.88
N ASP A 220 10.09 51.80 -21.71
CA ASP A 220 10.80 52.94 -22.35
C ASP A 220 9.97 54.24 -22.21
N SER A 221 10.57 55.27 -21.63
CA SER A 221 10.30 56.65 -22.03
C SER A 221 11.43 57.55 -21.55
N THR A 222 12.42 57.67 -22.42
CA THR A 222 13.41 58.76 -22.43
C THR A 222 12.68 60.10 -22.66
N GLN A 223 12.78 61.06 -21.72
CA GLN A 223 12.33 62.45 -21.94
C GLN A 223 13.46 63.32 -22.49
N PRO A 224 13.23 64.12 -23.55
CA PRO A 224 14.03 65.30 -23.85
C PRO A 224 13.36 66.60 -23.36
N GLU A 225 14.20 67.44 -22.76
CA GLU A 225 14.31 68.90 -22.87
C GLU A 225 13.04 69.78 -23.04
N LYS A 226 12.84 70.70 -22.08
CA LYS A 226 12.21 72.00 -22.36
C LYS A 226 12.98 73.13 -21.68
N ALA A 227 13.59 73.96 -22.52
CA ALA A 227 14.10 75.28 -22.18
C ALA A 227 12.95 76.25 -21.84
N LYS A 228 13.15 77.08 -20.81
CA LYS A 228 12.87 78.52 -20.86
C LYS A 228 13.65 79.25 -19.77
#